data_AF-A0A960L3T9-F1
#
_entry.id   AF-A0A960L3T9-F1
#
_cell.length_a   1.000
_cell.length_b   1.000
_cell.length_c   1.000
_cell.angle_alpha   90.00
_cell.angle_beta   90.00
_cell.angle_gamma   90.00
#
_symmetry.space_group_name_H-M   'P 1'
#
loop_
_entity.id
_entity.type
_entity.pdbx_description
1 polymer ?
#
loop_
_entity_poly.entity_id
_entity_poly.type
_entity_poly.pdbx_seq_one_letter_code
_entity_poly.pdbx_strand_id
1 'polypeptide(L)'
;MKVIVFVLINFFFYTFQFQDPRDCPQVFSGEIVINGRQAVLYLHSQGKIGIDCLMEMVSDAGEAEYIISSPNNSQILYPFKKIKGLYAAFIIEVILANKMLDQKESKFLLNEEEYPFRHGMIINGKGEPIGTNSKEMKKVADQYRAWWIKNKTKSIEELRNDWASGKGPLSGSRYSWI
;
A
#
# COMPACT_ATOMS: atom_id res chain seq x y z
N MET A 1 -9.59 -26.77 49.22
CA MET A 1 -9.51 -27.31 47.84
C MET A 1 -9.70 -26.14 46.88
N LYS A 2 -8.62 -25.58 46.33
CA LYS A 2 -8.67 -24.41 45.43
C LYS A 2 -8.68 -24.90 43.98
N VAL A 3 -9.78 -24.68 43.28
CA VAL A 3 -9.93 -24.97 41.85
C VAL A 3 -9.24 -23.86 41.07
N ILE A 4 -8.14 -24.18 40.40
CA ILE A 4 -7.49 -23.29 39.43
C ILE A 4 -8.24 -23.46 38.11
N VAL A 5 -9.01 -22.45 37.73
CA VAL A 5 -9.62 -22.37 36.41
C VAL A 5 -8.54 -21.92 35.43
N PHE A 6 -8.07 -22.84 34.59
CA PHE A 6 -7.25 -22.51 33.43
C PHE A 6 -8.13 -21.79 32.39
N VAL A 7 -7.96 -20.48 32.27
CA VAL A 7 -8.47 -19.72 31.13
C VAL A 7 -7.56 -20.01 29.95
N LEU A 8 -7.97 -20.95 29.09
CA LEU A 8 -7.39 -21.11 27.76
C LEU A 8 -7.72 -19.85 26.96
N ILE A 9 -6.75 -18.95 26.86
CA ILE A 9 -6.78 -17.83 25.91
C ILE A 9 -6.68 -18.47 24.53
N ASN A 10 -7.83 -18.65 23.88
CA ASN A 10 -7.90 -18.92 22.45
C ASN A 10 -7.37 -17.67 21.72
N PHE A 11 -6.07 -17.65 21.43
CA PHE A 11 -5.52 -16.83 20.37
C PHE A 11 -6.09 -17.37 19.05
N PHE A 12 -7.24 -16.84 18.65
CA PHE A 12 -7.72 -16.96 17.29
C PHE A 12 -6.71 -16.25 16.39
N PHE A 13 -5.77 -17.00 15.84
CA PHE A 13 -5.14 -16.60 14.60
C PHE A 13 -6.26 -16.53 13.56
N TYR A 14 -6.76 -15.32 13.28
CA TYR A 14 -7.51 -15.06 12.06
C TYR A 14 -6.53 -15.24 10.90
N THR A 15 -6.35 -16.49 10.47
CA THR A 15 -5.75 -16.78 9.17
C THR A 15 -6.77 -16.31 8.14
N PHE A 16 -6.60 -15.08 7.66
CA PHE A 16 -7.20 -14.66 6.41
C PHE A 16 -6.72 -15.63 5.33
N GLN A 17 -7.55 -16.63 5.02
CA GLN A 17 -7.31 -17.49 3.87
C GLN A 17 -7.71 -16.70 2.63
N PHE A 18 -6.81 -15.87 2.13
CA PHE A 18 -6.92 -15.41 0.75
C PHE A 18 -6.68 -16.62 -0.15
N GLN A 19 -7.77 -17.28 -0.57
CA GLN A 19 -7.70 -18.45 -1.43
C GLN A 19 -7.49 -18.08 -2.90
N ASP A 20 -7.85 -16.86 -3.30
CA ASP A 20 -7.70 -16.36 -4.66
C ASP A 20 -7.09 -14.95 -4.70
N PRO A 21 -6.00 -14.72 -5.46
CA PRO A 21 -5.48 -13.37 -5.71
C PRO A 21 -6.50 -12.41 -6.34
N ARG A 22 -7.59 -12.92 -6.92
CA ARG A 22 -8.71 -12.15 -7.48
C ARG A 22 -9.68 -11.62 -6.42
N ASP A 23 -9.62 -12.09 -5.17
CA ASP A 23 -10.43 -11.59 -4.04
C ASP A 23 -9.95 -10.24 -3.50
N CYS A 24 -9.04 -9.61 -4.22
CA CYS A 24 -8.40 -8.36 -3.86
C CYS A 24 -9.33 -7.18 -3.51
N PRO A 25 -10.57 -7.04 -4.06
CA PRO A 25 -11.51 -6.02 -3.62
C PRO A 25 -11.87 -6.10 -2.13
N GLN A 26 -11.82 -7.30 -1.53
CA GLN A 26 -12.16 -7.51 -0.12
C GLN A 26 -11.07 -7.03 0.84
N VAL A 27 -9.83 -6.83 0.37
CA VAL A 27 -8.73 -6.28 1.18
C VAL A 27 -9.02 -4.84 1.62
N PHE A 28 -9.89 -4.11 0.90
CA PHE A 28 -10.14 -2.68 1.14
C PHE A 28 -11.56 -2.31 1.60
N SER A 29 -12.37 -3.30 1.95
CA SER A 29 -13.66 -3.09 2.61
C SER A 29 -13.50 -3.04 4.14
N GLY A 30 -13.49 -1.84 4.72
CA GLY A 30 -13.82 -1.55 6.13
C GLY A 30 -12.85 -2.05 7.23
N GLU A 31 -12.14 -3.16 7.03
CA GLU A 31 -11.35 -3.84 8.07
C GLU A 31 -9.83 -3.51 8.02
N ILE A 32 -9.38 -2.66 7.08
CA ILE A 32 -7.96 -2.25 6.95
C ILE A 32 -7.40 -1.68 8.25
N VAL A 33 -8.24 -1.08 9.10
CA VAL A 33 -7.78 -0.48 10.36
C VAL A 33 -7.26 -1.53 11.35
N ILE A 34 -7.74 -2.78 11.29
CA ILE A 34 -7.35 -3.83 12.25
C ILE A 34 -6.25 -4.74 11.65
N ASN A 35 -6.24 -5.00 10.34
CA ASN A 35 -5.30 -5.95 9.71
C ASN A 35 -4.45 -5.37 8.56
N GLY A 36 -4.32 -4.04 8.45
CA GLY A 36 -3.67 -3.37 7.32
C GLY A 36 -2.25 -3.88 6.99
N ARG A 37 -1.43 -4.20 8.00
CA ARG A 37 -0.09 -4.76 7.78
C ARG A 37 -0.14 -6.14 7.13
N GLN A 38 -1.00 -7.04 7.60
CA GLN A 38 -1.13 -8.39 7.03
C GLN A 38 -1.60 -8.34 5.58
N ALA A 39 -2.52 -7.43 5.26
CA ALA A 39 -2.94 -7.16 3.88
C ALA A 39 -1.76 -6.71 3.00
N VAL A 40 -0.93 -5.78 3.49
CA VAL A 40 0.25 -5.31 2.73
C VAL A 40 1.29 -6.41 2.57
N LEU A 41 1.59 -7.17 3.63
CA LEU A 41 2.50 -8.32 3.56
C LEU A 41 2.01 -9.37 2.56
N TYR A 42 0.70 -9.66 2.57
CA TYR A 42 0.08 -10.58 1.62
C TYR A 42 0.21 -10.07 0.18
N LEU A 43 -0.25 -8.85 -0.11
CA LEU A 43 -0.16 -8.26 -1.45
C LEU A 43 1.29 -8.17 -1.94
N HIS A 44 2.23 -7.86 -1.04
CA HIS A 44 3.65 -7.83 -1.33
C HIS A 44 4.20 -9.21 -1.73
N SER A 45 3.80 -10.25 -0.99
CA SER A 45 4.21 -11.63 -1.29
C SER A 45 3.73 -12.10 -2.67
N GLN A 46 2.63 -11.54 -3.18
CA GLN A 46 2.11 -11.84 -4.53
C GLN A 46 2.86 -11.11 -5.66
N GLY A 47 3.72 -10.14 -5.32
CA GLY A 47 4.55 -9.41 -6.28
C GLY A 47 3.75 -8.81 -7.44
N LYS A 48 4.00 -9.31 -8.65
CA LYS A 48 3.37 -8.85 -9.89
C LYS A 48 1.84 -9.03 -9.89
N ILE A 49 1.35 -10.14 -9.34
CA ILE A 49 -0.10 -10.42 -9.25
C ILE A 49 -0.77 -9.41 -8.31
N GLY A 50 -0.08 -9.06 -7.22
CA GLY A 50 -0.52 -8.00 -6.31
C GLY A 50 -0.64 -6.64 -7.02
N ILE A 51 0.35 -6.29 -7.86
CA ILE A 51 0.31 -5.07 -8.68
C ILE A 51 -0.90 -5.10 -9.64
N ASP A 52 -1.11 -6.20 -10.35
CA ASP A 52 -2.24 -6.36 -11.29
C ASP A 52 -3.57 -6.04 -10.61
N CYS A 53 -3.82 -6.62 -9.41
CA CYS A 53 -4.99 -6.25 -8.63
C CYS A 53 -5.02 -4.74 -8.33
N LEU A 54 -3.95 -4.22 -7.73
CA LEU A 54 -3.95 -2.88 -7.15
C LEU A 54 -4.22 -1.80 -8.20
N MET A 55 -3.88 -2.06 -9.47
CA MET A 55 -4.15 -1.15 -10.58
C MET A 55 -5.63 -0.84 -10.79
N GLU A 56 -6.52 -1.79 -10.52
CA GLU A 56 -7.97 -1.55 -10.59
C GLU A 56 -8.43 -0.59 -9.47
N MET A 57 -7.67 -0.55 -8.38
CA MET A 57 -7.98 0.22 -7.18
C MET A 57 -7.37 1.62 -7.20
N VAL A 58 -6.31 1.85 -7.98
CA VAL A 58 -5.77 3.19 -8.23
C VAL A 58 -6.82 3.98 -9.01
N SER A 59 -7.62 4.76 -8.29
CA SER A 59 -8.73 5.56 -8.82
C SER A 59 -8.92 6.85 -8.02
N ASP A 60 -9.73 7.76 -8.54
CA ASP A 60 -10.21 8.96 -7.84
C ASP A 60 -11.45 8.69 -6.97
N ALA A 61 -11.91 7.43 -6.90
CA ALA A 61 -13.15 7.04 -6.25
C ALA A 61 -12.93 6.54 -4.81
N GLY A 62 -13.85 6.94 -3.93
CA GLY A 62 -13.90 6.50 -2.54
C GLY A 62 -12.87 7.19 -1.65
N GLU A 63 -13.29 7.47 -0.43
CA GLU A 63 -12.41 7.93 0.64
C GLU A 63 -12.09 6.77 1.57
N ALA A 64 -10.93 6.83 2.19
CA ALA A 64 -10.68 6.04 3.37
C ALA A 64 -9.73 6.75 4.32
N GLU A 65 -9.91 6.42 5.60
CA GLU A 65 -9.09 6.90 6.68
C GLU A 65 -8.00 5.88 6.94
N TYR A 66 -6.77 6.30 6.71
CA TYR A 66 -5.60 5.48 7.02
C TYR A 66 -4.55 6.34 7.70
N ILE A 67 -3.85 5.73 8.66
CA ILE A 67 -2.70 6.35 9.31
C ILE A 67 -1.45 5.75 8.67
N ILE A 68 -0.86 6.48 7.72
CA ILE A 68 0.50 6.20 7.27
C ILE A 68 1.41 7.01 8.19
N SER A 69 1.73 6.47 9.37
CA SER A 69 2.72 7.07 10.26
C SER A 69 4.06 6.35 10.09
N SER A 70 5.09 7.12 9.75
CA SER A 70 6.48 6.65 9.85
C SER A 70 6.84 6.52 11.33
N PRO A 71 7.52 5.43 11.75
CA PRO A 71 7.91 5.22 13.15
C PRO A 71 8.84 6.32 13.72
N ASN A 72 9.51 7.08 12.85
CA ASN A 72 10.41 8.18 13.22
C ASN A 72 9.72 9.48 13.64
N ASN A 73 8.42 9.56 13.45
CA ASN A 73 7.69 10.77 13.75
C ASN A 73 6.66 10.38 14.81
N SER A 74 6.90 10.70 16.09
CA SER A 74 5.85 10.62 17.12
C SER A 74 4.63 11.50 16.80
N GLN A 75 4.66 12.23 15.69
CA GLN A 75 3.52 12.86 15.05
C GLN A 75 2.70 11.78 14.33
N ILE A 76 1.56 11.44 14.92
CA ILE A 76 0.44 10.89 14.17
C ILE A 76 0.12 11.94 13.11
N LEU A 77 0.52 11.67 11.86
CA LEU A 77 -0.08 12.32 10.71
C LEU A 77 -1.57 11.94 10.81
N TYR A 78 -2.37 12.89 11.34
CA TYR A 78 -3.80 12.79 11.60
C TYR A 78 -4.50 12.00 10.49
N PRO A 79 -5.60 11.27 10.77
CA PRO A 79 -6.32 10.51 9.76
C PRO A 79 -6.64 11.44 8.58
N PHE A 80 -5.86 11.34 7.52
CA PHE A 80 -6.15 12.03 6.30
C PHE A 80 -7.19 11.16 5.63
N LYS A 81 -8.40 11.70 5.45
CA LYS A 81 -9.33 11.19 4.45
C LYS A 81 -8.64 11.33 3.11
N LYS A 82 -7.96 10.28 2.69
CA LYS A 82 -7.29 10.23 1.39
C LYS A 82 -8.13 9.39 0.47
N ILE A 83 -8.01 9.68 -0.81
CA ILE A 83 -8.64 8.88 -1.85
C ILE A 83 -8.03 7.47 -1.79
N LYS A 84 -8.87 6.43 -1.77
CA LYS A 84 -8.44 5.02 -1.65
C LYS A 84 -7.37 4.64 -2.68
N GLY A 85 -7.46 5.20 -3.89
CA GLY A 85 -6.48 4.96 -4.94
C GLY A 85 -5.05 5.39 -4.62
N LEU A 86 -4.85 6.38 -3.73
CA LEU A 86 -3.50 6.75 -3.30
C LEU A 86 -2.86 5.63 -2.47
N TYR A 87 -3.66 4.94 -1.66
CA TYR A 87 -3.17 3.85 -0.84
C TYR A 87 -2.79 2.63 -1.68
N ALA A 88 -3.62 2.28 -2.68
CA ALA A 88 -3.26 1.26 -3.65
C ALA A 88 -1.98 1.61 -4.42
N ALA A 89 -1.86 2.87 -4.88
CA ALA A 89 -0.64 3.37 -5.51
C ALA A 89 0.58 3.24 -4.59
N PHE A 90 0.46 3.60 -3.32
CA PHE A 90 1.54 3.46 -2.34
C PHE A 90 1.97 2.00 -2.17
N ILE A 91 1.04 1.05 -2.07
CA ILE A 91 1.38 -0.37 -1.95
C ILE A 91 2.12 -0.87 -3.19
N ILE A 92 1.71 -0.45 -4.40
CA ILE A 92 2.45 -0.78 -5.63
C ILE A 92 3.91 -0.34 -5.52
N GLU A 93 4.17 0.88 -5.02
CA GLU A 93 5.54 1.36 -4.82
C GLU A 93 6.31 0.53 -3.79
N VAL A 94 5.66 0.08 -2.71
CA VAL A 94 6.27 -0.81 -1.70
C VAL A 94 6.68 -2.15 -2.33
N ILE A 95 5.84 -2.72 -3.21
CA ILE A 95 6.14 -3.96 -3.95
C ILE A 95 7.37 -3.79 -4.85
N LEU A 96 7.48 -2.63 -5.49
CA LEU A 96 8.57 -2.29 -6.40
C LEU A 96 9.88 -1.93 -5.68
N ALA A 97 9.80 -1.29 -4.52
CA ALA A 97 10.97 -0.86 -3.77
C ALA A 97 11.62 -2.01 -2.99
N ASN A 98 10.81 -2.91 -2.43
CA ASN A 98 11.29 -3.93 -1.50
C ASN A 98 11.23 -5.32 -2.12
N LYS A 99 12.35 -6.06 -2.04
CA LYS A 99 12.38 -7.48 -2.43
C LYS A 99 11.63 -8.36 -1.44
N MET A 100 11.71 -8.02 -0.15
CA MET A 100 11.04 -8.71 0.96
C MET A 100 10.63 -7.66 1.99
N LEU A 101 9.57 -7.96 2.75
CA LEU A 101 9.18 -7.22 3.95
C LEU A 101 9.45 -8.09 5.17
N ASP A 102 9.87 -7.48 6.27
CA ASP A 102 10.03 -8.19 7.55
C ASP A 102 8.64 -8.57 8.08
N GLN A 103 8.50 -9.79 8.58
CA GLN A 103 7.25 -10.29 9.16
C GLN A 103 7.10 -9.96 10.65
N LYS A 104 8.09 -9.30 11.27
CA LYS A 104 7.98 -8.84 12.66
C LYS A 104 6.70 -8.05 12.90
N GLU A 105 6.12 -8.24 14.07
CA GLU A 105 4.96 -7.48 14.49
C GLU A 105 5.29 -5.98 14.54
N SER A 106 4.42 -5.18 13.95
CA SER A 106 4.50 -3.72 13.98
C SER A 106 3.11 -3.16 14.21
N LYS A 107 3.04 -2.13 15.04
CA LYS A 107 1.82 -1.32 15.24
C LYS A 107 1.53 -0.39 14.06
N PHE A 108 2.47 -0.28 13.13
CA PHE A 108 2.38 0.51 11.91
C PHE A 108 2.15 -0.41 10.71
N LEU A 109 1.84 0.21 9.56
CA LEU A 109 1.61 -0.54 8.33
C LEU A 109 2.88 -1.29 7.88
N LEU A 110 4.01 -0.61 7.95
CA LEU A 110 5.33 -1.11 7.57
C LEU A 110 6.34 -0.79 8.68
N ASN A 111 7.50 -1.45 8.66
CA ASN A 111 8.66 -1.02 9.42
C ASN A 111 9.33 0.17 8.74
N GLU A 112 10.16 0.90 9.47
CA GLU A 112 10.78 2.14 8.99
C GLU A 112 11.50 1.98 7.64
N GLU A 113 12.34 0.95 7.54
CA GLU A 113 13.18 0.64 6.38
C GLU A 113 12.37 0.16 5.18
N GLU A 114 11.10 -0.21 5.39
CA GLU A 114 10.20 -0.74 4.36
C GLU A 114 9.43 0.38 3.64
N TYR A 115 9.42 1.62 4.17
CA TYR A 115 8.76 2.76 3.54
C TYR A 115 9.61 3.32 2.39
N PRO A 116 9.18 3.21 1.11
CA PRO A 116 9.90 3.84 0.01
C PRO A 116 9.83 5.37 0.05
N PHE A 117 8.79 5.92 0.68
CA PHE A 117 8.54 7.36 0.79
C PHE A 117 8.08 7.71 2.20
N ARG A 118 8.76 8.67 2.82
CA ARG A 118 8.59 8.99 4.24
C ARG A 118 7.19 9.50 4.57
N HIS A 119 6.57 10.29 3.69
CA HIS A 119 5.26 10.89 3.95
C HIS A 119 4.10 10.14 3.29
N GLY A 120 4.38 9.16 2.43
CA GLY A 120 3.34 8.41 1.69
C GLY A 120 2.37 9.37 0.98
N MET A 121 2.92 10.43 0.38
CA MET A 121 2.14 11.50 -0.23
C MET A 121 2.65 11.79 -1.63
N ILE A 122 1.71 11.99 -2.56
CA ILE A 122 2.03 12.50 -3.89
C ILE A 122 1.82 14.02 -3.88
N ILE A 123 2.78 14.73 -4.48
CA ILE A 123 2.69 16.15 -4.80
C ILE A 123 2.67 16.38 -6.31
N ASN A 124 2.08 17.49 -6.74
CA ASN A 124 2.11 17.92 -8.14
C ASN A 124 3.37 18.74 -8.48
N GLY A 125 3.50 19.19 -9.73
CA GLY A 125 4.67 19.98 -10.18
C GLY A 125 4.80 21.38 -9.56
N LYS A 126 3.84 21.79 -8.72
CA LYS A 126 3.89 23.01 -7.89
C LYS A 126 4.27 22.72 -6.43
N GLY A 127 4.49 21.45 -6.07
CA GLY A 127 4.75 21.02 -4.71
C GLY A 127 3.50 20.85 -3.85
N GLU A 128 2.29 20.88 -4.43
CA GLU A 128 1.04 20.81 -3.68
C GLU A 128 0.60 19.35 -3.49
N PRO A 129 0.21 18.93 -2.27
CA PRO A 129 -0.39 17.61 -2.02
C PRO A 129 -1.65 17.35 -2.84
N ILE A 130 -1.78 16.16 -3.42
CA ILE A 130 -2.97 15.81 -4.24
C ILE A 130 -3.97 14.89 -3.52
N GLY A 131 -3.70 14.47 -2.29
CA GLY A 131 -4.42 13.38 -1.60
C GLY A 131 -5.94 13.57 -1.43
N THR A 132 -6.42 14.82 -1.53
CA THR A 132 -7.83 15.21 -1.46
C THR A 132 -8.37 15.78 -2.78
N ASN A 133 -7.53 15.94 -3.80
CA ASN A 133 -7.92 16.51 -5.09
C ASN A 133 -8.22 15.39 -6.10
N SER A 134 -9.50 15.03 -6.23
CA SER A 134 -9.95 13.94 -7.11
C SER A 134 -9.52 14.11 -8.57
N LYS A 135 -9.54 15.34 -9.11
CA LYS A 135 -9.12 15.62 -10.49
C LYS A 135 -7.62 15.33 -10.71
N GLU A 136 -6.79 15.65 -9.73
CA GLU A 136 -5.37 15.35 -9.77
C GLU A 136 -5.10 13.86 -9.54
N MET A 137 -5.85 13.23 -8.63
CA MET A 137 -5.76 11.80 -8.38
C MET A 137 -6.15 10.97 -9.62
N LYS A 138 -7.15 11.41 -10.39
CA LYS A 138 -7.52 10.77 -11.66
C LYS A 138 -6.35 10.75 -12.64
N LYS A 139 -5.61 11.85 -12.76
CA LYS A 139 -4.42 11.94 -13.63
C LYS A 139 -3.31 11.01 -13.15
N VAL A 140 -3.11 10.90 -11.83
CA VAL A 140 -2.17 9.94 -11.26
C VAL A 140 -2.59 8.51 -11.59
N ALA A 141 -3.86 8.16 -11.42
CA ALA A 141 -4.38 6.85 -11.80
C ALA A 141 -4.12 6.54 -13.28
N ASP A 142 -4.31 7.51 -14.16
CA ASP A 142 -4.01 7.35 -15.60
C ASP A 142 -2.51 7.12 -15.85
N GLN A 143 -1.61 7.77 -15.11
CA GLN A 143 -0.16 7.50 -15.19
C GLN A 143 0.17 6.06 -14.77
N TYR A 144 -0.37 5.59 -13.63
CA TYR A 144 -0.16 4.22 -13.17
C TYR A 144 -0.65 3.19 -14.19
N ARG A 145 -1.85 3.39 -14.75
CA ARG A 145 -2.41 2.50 -15.80
C ARG A 145 -1.56 2.52 -17.06
N ALA A 146 -1.14 3.69 -17.52
CA ALA A 146 -0.29 3.81 -18.71
C ALA A 146 1.07 3.15 -18.52
N TRP A 147 1.68 3.30 -17.34
CA TRP A 147 2.88 2.58 -16.97
C TRP A 147 2.64 1.07 -16.94
N TRP A 148 1.55 0.62 -16.33
CA TRP A 148 1.25 -0.81 -16.20
C TRP A 148 1.04 -1.48 -17.56
N ILE A 149 0.28 -0.87 -18.47
CA ILE A 149 0.06 -1.39 -19.83
C ILE A 149 1.38 -1.68 -20.56
N LYS A 150 2.38 -0.80 -20.40
CA LYS A 150 3.70 -0.93 -21.05
C LYS A 150 4.61 -1.96 -20.38
N ASN A 151 4.42 -2.20 -19.09
CA ASN A 151 5.37 -2.95 -18.27
C ASN A 151 4.82 -4.30 -17.76
N LYS A 152 3.51 -4.57 -17.91
CA LYS A 152 2.84 -5.79 -17.41
C LYS A 152 3.39 -7.10 -17.97
N THR A 153 4.23 -7.09 -18.99
CA THR A 153 4.88 -8.31 -19.51
C THR A 153 6.20 -8.62 -18.81
N LYS A 154 6.83 -7.63 -18.16
CA LYS A 154 8.08 -7.78 -17.42
C LYS A 154 7.91 -8.67 -16.18
N SER A 155 8.99 -9.30 -15.75
CA SER A 155 9.10 -9.98 -14.45
C SER A 155 9.08 -8.96 -13.31
N ILE A 156 8.77 -9.40 -12.08
CA ILE A 156 8.80 -8.50 -10.93
C ILE A 156 10.21 -7.98 -10.65
N GLU A 157 11.25 -8.79 -10.90
CA GLU A 157 12.65 -8.41 -10.77
C GLU A 157 13.03 -7.27 -11.73
N GLU A 158 12.62 -7.37 -13.00
CA GLU A 158 12.83 -6.29 -13.98
C GLU A 158 12.13 -5.01 -13.56
N LEU A 159 10.88 -5.10 -13.08
CA LEU A 159 10.13 -3.93 -12.61
C LEU A 159 10.81 -3.25 -11.41
N ARG A 160 11.33 -4.03 -10.46
CA ARG A 160 12.09 -3.53 -9.31
C ARG A 160 13.39 -2.84 -9.73
N ASN A 161 14.11 -3.43 -10.69
CA ASN A 161 15.34 -2.81 -11.23
C ASN A 161 15.03 -1.49 -11.96
N ASP A 162 13.97 -1.47 -12.77
CA ASP A 162 13.51 -0.25 -13.43
C ASP A 162 13.14 0.83 -12.41
N TRP A 163 12.38 0.47 -11.37
CA TRP A 163 12.01 1.38 -10.30
C TRP A 163 13.24 1.97 -9.60
N ALA A 164 14.21 1.12 -9.21
CA ALA A 164 15.47 1.55 -8.60
C ALA A 164 16.30 2.48 -9.51
N SER A 165 16.14 2.35 -10.83
CA SER A 165 16.76 3.24 -11.82
C SER A 165 15.95 4.51 -12.13
N GLY A 166 14.86 4.77 -11.40
CA GLY A 166 14.00 5.92 -11.59
C GLY A 166 13.00 5.78 -12.74
N LYS A 167 12.64 4.55 -13.15
CA LYS A 167 11.63 4.24 -14.19
C LYS A 167 10.34 3.64 -13.60
N GLY A 168 9.85 4.24 -12.52
CA GLY A 168 8.60 3.85 -11.85
C GLY A 168 7.33 4.42 -12.50
N PRO A 169 6.16 4.20 -11.86
CA PRO A 169 4.85 4.61 -12.38
C PRO A 169 4.69 6.09 -12.69
N LEU A 170 5.33 6.96 -11.90
CA LEU A 170 5.25 8.42 -12.06
C LEU A 170 6.42 9.02 -12.85
N SER A 171 7.34 8.21 -13.36
CA SER A 171 8.54 8.70 -14.05
C SER A 171 8.19 9.50 -15.31
N GLY A 172 8.81 10.68 -15.44
CA GLY A 172 8.54 11.61 -16.53
C GLY A 172 7.22 12.37 -16.41
N SER A 173 6.47 12.18 -15.32
CA SER A 173 5.27 12.96 -15.01
C SER A 173 5.61 14.18 -14.16
N ARG A 174 4.63 15.08 -13.98
CA ARG A 174 4.73 16.20 -13.03
C ARG A 174 4.47 15.80 -11.57
N TYR A 175 4.18 14.53 -11.31
CA TYR A 175 3.84 14.03 -9.99
C TYR A 175 5.06 13.35 -9.37
N SER A 176 5.22 13.49 -8.07
CA SER A 176 6.28 12.82 -7.33
C SER A 176 5.82 12.42 -5.94
N TRP A 177 6.40 11.34 -5.43
CA TRP A 177 6.22 10.94 -4.04
C TRP A 177 7.19 11.69 -3.13
N ILE A 178 6.74 11.97 -1.91
CA ILE A 178 7.55 12.49 -0.79
C ILE A 178 7.25 11.74 0.51
#